data_AF-A0A5R9BA70-F1
#
_entry.id   AF-A0A5R9BA70-F1
#
_cell.length_a   1.000
_cell.length_b   1.000
_cell.length_c   1.000
_cell.angle_alpha   90.00
_cell.angle_beta   90.00
_cell.angle_gamma   90.00
#
_symmetry.space_group_name_H-M   'P 1'
#
loop_
_entity.id
_entity.type
_entity.pdbx_description
1 polymer ?
#
loop_
_entity_poly.entity_id
_entity_poly.type
_entity_poly.pdbx_seq_one_letter_code
_entity_poly.pdbx_strand_id
1 'polypeptide(L)'
;MTNKIKRHTPEQIIRKLQVAEQMLAEGHDVAAVARELAVNEATYFREKNQYGGLKADDAKRLKDLEKQNDRLKKLLAEAELEKAALKELAEGRLLSPTRRCEAVRQLITKFQTSERIVTRLAEFSRPAYRRPLQAQTAADLRHWLCDCAKQHSRRGFRRAYNRAKRLRG
;
A
#
# COMPACT_ATOMS: atom_id res chain seq x y z
N MET A 1 34.14 -3.35 15.30
CA MET A 1 33.83 -3.82 13.93
C MET A 1 33.11 -5.15 14.04
N THR A 2 31.81 -5.22 13.76
CA THR A 2 31.05 -6.47 13.83
C THR A 2 31.45 -7.37 12.67
N ASN A 3 32.12 -8.49 12.98
CA ASN A 3 32.59 -9.44 11.97
C ASN A 3 31.37 -10.12 11.33
N LYS A 4 31.01 -9.69 10.12
CA LYS A 4 29.83 -10.18 9.41
C LYS A 4 30.11 -11.60 8.92
N ILE A 5 29.57 -12.60 9.60
CA ILE A 5 29.69 -14.00 9.22
C ILE A 5 29.20 -14.15 7.77
N LYS A 6 30.12 -14.47 6.84
CA LYS A 6 29.80 -14.67 5.42
C LYS A 6 29.08 -16.01 5.26
N ARG A 7 27.77 -15.97 5.03
CA ARG A 7 26.97 -17.16 4.71
C ARG A 7 27.08 -17.47 3.22
N HIS A 8 27.21 -18.76 2.88
CA HIS A 8 27.14 -19.19 1.50
C HIS A 8 25.75 -18.90 0.92
N THR A 9 25.71 -18.41 -0.32
CA THR A 9 24.45 -18.31 -1.05
C THR A 9 23.99 -19.70 -1.48
N PRO A 10 22.68 -19.96 -1.62
CA PRO A 10 22.16 -21.22 -2.14
C PRO A 10 22.84 -21.68 -3.43
N GLU A 11 23.17 -20.76 -4.33
CA GLU A 11 23.88 -21.05 -5.58
C GLU A 11 25.31 -21.54 -5.34
N GLN A 12 26.02 -20.96 -4.37
CA GLN A 12 27.35 -21.40 -3.97
C GLN A 12 27.30 -22.79 -3.32
N ILE A 13 26.27 -23.05 -2.50
CA ILE A 13 26.06 -24.36 -1.86
C ILE A 13 25.83 -25.43 -2.93
N ILE A 14 24.94 -25.18 -3.90
CA ILE A 14 24.64 -26.15 -4.96
C ILE A 14 25.88 -26.43 -5.83
N ARG A 15 26.67 -25.41 -6.17
CA ARG A 15 27.94 -25.62 -6.89
C ARG A 15 28.91 -26.50 -6.10
N LYS A 16 29.04 -26.26 -4.78
CA LYS A 16 29.87 -27.10 -3.91
C LYS A 16 29.35 -28.54 -3.85
N LEU A 17 28.04 -28.74 -3.80
CA LEU A 17 27.42 -30.08 -3.81
C LEU A 17 27.66 -30.82 -5.15
N GLN A 18 27.64 -30.13 -6.28
CA GLN A 18 27.97 -30.73 -7.58
C GLN A 18 29.42 -31.21 -7.65
N VAL A 19 30.37 -30.40 -7.16
CA VAL A 19 31.77 -30.82 -7.04
C VAL A 19 31.91 -32.00 -6.07
N ALA A 20 31.16 -31.97 -4.96
CA ALA A 20 31.12 -33.07 -3.99
C ALA A 20 30.66 -34.38 -4.64
N GLU A 21 29.58 -34.34 -5.43
CA GLU A 21 29.03 -35.51 -6.13
C GLU A 21 30.02 -36.06 -7.16
N GLN A 22 30.74 -35.19 -7.88
CA GLN A 22 31.78 -35.61 -8.82
C GLN A 22 32.94 -36.32 -8.10
N MET A 23 33.46 -35.75 -7.02
CA MET A 23 34.56 -36.35 -6.27
C MET A 23 34.16 -37.69 -5.62
N LEU A 24 32.91 -37.80 -5.15
CA LEU A 24 32.37 -39.07 -4.65
C LEU A 24 32.24 -40.12 -5.76
N ALA A 25 31.87 -39.71 -6.98
CA ALA A 25 31.82 -40.60 -8.14
C ALA A 25 33.23 -41.07 -8.59
N GLU A 26 34.25 -40.22 -8.40
CA GLU A 26 35.67 -40.55 -8.61
C GLU A 26 36.24 -41.48 -7.51
N GLY A 27 35.46 -41.76 -6.46
CA GLY A 27 35.82 -42.70 -5.40
C GLY A 27 36.47 -42.08 -4.16
N HIS A 28 36.47 -40.75 -4.03
CA HIS A 28 36.95 -40.07 -2.83
C HIS A 28 36.02 -40.31 -1.64
N ASP A 29 36.59 -40.38 -0.44
CA ASP A 29 35.82 -40.48 0.81
C ASP A 29 35.21 -39.12 1.21
N VAL A 30 34.10 -39.16 1.96
CA VAL A 30 33.35 -37.96 2.40
C VAL A 30 34.23 -37.01 3.21
N ALA A 31 35.15 -37.54 4.02
CA ALA A 31 36.11 -36.75 4.79
C ALA A 31 37.12 -36.00 3.90
N ALA A 32 37.47 -36.54 2.73
CA ALA A 32 38.33 -35.87 1.76
C ALA A 32 37.57 -34.76 1.02
N VAL A 33 36.32 -35.03 0.64
CA VAL A 33 35.44 -34.05 -0.01
C VAL A 33 35.13 -32.87 0.91
N ALA A 34 34.84 -33.11 2.18
CA ALA A 34 34.60 -32.05 3.17
C ALA A 34 35.81 -31.11 3.33
N ARG A 35 37.03 -31.68 3.32
CA ARG A 35 38.29 -30.93 3.35
C ARG A 35 38.46 -30.07 2.10
N GLU A 36 38.22 -30.62 0.91
CA GLU A 36 38.36 -29.89 -0.36
C GLU A 36 37.36 -28.72 -0.48
N LEU A 37 36.12 -28.93 -0.02
CA LEU A 37 35.09 -27.89 -0.04
C LEU A 37 35.27 -26.82 1.06
N ALA A 38 36.24 -27.02 1.96
CA ALA A 38 36.46 -26.25 3.18
C ALA A 38 35.19 -26.14 4.05
N VAL A 39 34.47 -27.26 4.21
CA VAL A 39 33.22 -27.35 4.99
C VAL A 39 33.31 -28.52 5.95
N ASN A 40 32.69 -28.41 7.14
CA ASN A 40 32.59 -29.55 8.05
C ASN A 40 31.61 -30.60 7.51
N GLU A 41 31.88 -31.90 7.73
CA GLU A 41 31.04 -33.02 7.29
C GLU A 41 29.57 -32.85 7.71
N ALA A 42 29.31 -32.42 8.95
CA ALA A 42 27.96 -32.16 9.43
C ALA A 42 27.24 -31.07 8.62
N THR A 43 27.98 -30.05 8.16
CA THR A 43 27.42 -29.00 7.31
C THR A 43 27.18 -29.51 5.90
N TYR A 44 28.08 -30.35 5.36
CA TYR A 44 27.89 -31.00 4.07
C TYR A 44 26.61 -31.86 4.04
N PHE A 45 26.39 -32.74 5.02
CA PHE A 45 25.17 -33.55 5.07
C PHE A 45 23.90 -32.70 5.21
N ARG A 46 23.94 -31.62 6.01
CA ARG A 46 22.81 -30.69 6.12
C ARG A 46 22.51 -30.00 4.79
N GLU A 47 23.54 -29.50 4.11
CA GLU A 47 23.40 -28.84 2.82
C GLU A 47 22.94 -29.82 1.73
N LYS A 48 23.45 -31.06 1.73
CA LYS A 48 23.01 -32.13 0.85
C LYS A 48 21.54 -32.50 1.07
N ASN A 49 21.07 -32.57 2.32
CA ASN A 49 19.65 -32.82 2.59
C ASN A 49 18.74 -31.65 2.15
N GLN A 50 19.25 -30.41 2.23
CA GLN A 50 18.46 -29.22 1.94
C GLN A 50 18.47 -28.83 0.44
N TYR A 51 19.55 -29.11 -0.27
CA TYR A 51 19.77 -28.68 -1.66
C TYR A 51 20.15 -29.83 -2.61
N GLY A 52 20.40 -31.04 -2.10
CA GLY A 52 20.68 -32.22 -2.93
C GLY A 52 19.43 -32.61 -3.71
N GLY A 53 19.52 -32.53 -5.05
CA GLY A 53 18.39 -32.70 -5.97
C GLY A 53 17.91 -31.40 -6.61
N LEU A 54 18.34 -30.22 -6.12
CA LEU A 54 18.12 -28.94 -6.78
C LEU A 54 19.28 -28.62 -7.73
N LYS A 55 18.99 -28.39 -9.01
CA LYS A 55 19.99 -27.81 -9.93
C LYS A 55 20.21 -26.35 -9.57
N ALA A 56 21.42 -25.84 -9.79
CA ALA A 56 21.76 -24.45 -9.48
C ALA A 56 20.84 -23.45 -10.20
N ASP A 57 20.38 -23.81 -11.40
CA ASP A 57 19.46 -23.00 -12.20
C ASP A 57 18.03 -23.02 -11.65
N ASP A 58 17.58 -24.14 -11.08
CA ASP A 58 16.26 -24.24 -10.44
C ASP A 58 16.20 -23.37 -9.18
N ALA A 59 17.29 -23.31 -8.41
CA ALA A 59 17.39 -22.44 -7.24
C ALA A 59 17.41 -20.95 -7.59
N LYS A 60 18.06 -20.57 -8.70
CA LYS A 60 18.00 -19.19 -9.23
C LYS A 60 16.60 -18.84 -9.68
N ARG A 61 15.99 -19.72 -10.48
CA ARG A 61 14.62 -19.55 -10.98
C ARG A 61 13.63 -19.43 -9.84
N LEU A 62 13.77 -20.23 -8.78
CA LEU A 62 12.91 -20.15 -7.60
C LEU A 62 12.99 -18.77 -6.93
N LYS A 63 14.18 -18.24 -6.69
CA LYS A 63 14.35 -16.90 -6.11
C LYS A 63 13.78 -15.79 -6.98
N ASP A 64 13.96 -15.89 -8.29
CA ASP A 64 13.43 -14.88 -9.21
C ASP A 64 11.90 -14.95 -9.26
N LEU A 65 11.33 -16.15 -9.23
CA LEU A 65 9.88 -16.35 -9.09
C LEU A 65 9.35 -15.81 -7.76
N GLU A 66 10.06 -16.03 -6.65
CA GLU A 66 9.68 -15.47 -5.34
C GLU A 66 9.65 -13.93 -5.38
N LYS A 67 10.71 -13.29 -5.92
CA LYS A 67 10.75 -11.83 -6.08
C LYS A 67 9.61 -11.31 -6.95
N GLN A 68 9.34 -12.01 -8.07
CA GLN A 68 8.24 -11.66 -8.96
C GLN A 68 6.90 -11.81 -8.24
N ASN A 69 6.70 -12.90 -7.49
CA ASN A 69 5.49 -13.16 -6.74
C ASN A 69 5.26 -12.09 -5.66
N ASP A 70 6.30 -11.70 -4.93
CA ASP A 70 6.21 -10.62 -3.94
C ASP A 70 5.85 -9.29 -4.57
N ARG A 71 6.44 -8.96 -5.72
CA ARG A 71 6.10 -7.76 -6.47
C ARG A 71 4.65 -7.81 -6.96
N LEU A 72 4.21 -8.94 -7.51
CA LEU A 72 2.85 -9.12 -8.02
C LEU A 72 1.82 -9.05 -6.90
N LYS A 73 2.08 -9.65 -5.73
CA LYS A 73 1.22 -9.56 -4.55
C LYS A 73 1.00 -8.12 -4.11
N LYS A 74 2.06 -7.30 -4.07
CA LYS A 74 1.96 -5.88 -3.74
C LYS A 74 1.10 -5.12 -4.75
N LEU A 75 1.38 -5.31 -6.04
CA LEU A 75 0.61 -4.65 -7.10
C LEU A 75 -0.87 -5.09 -7.11
N LEU A 76 -1.13 -6.37 -6.85
CA LEU A 76 -2.49 -6.89 -6.76
C LEU A 76 -3.23 -6.30 -5.57
N ALA A 77 -2.60 -6.24 -4.39
CA ALA A 77 -3.20 -5.63 -3.22
C ALA A 77 -3.54 -4.14 -3.45
N GLU A 78 -2.63 -3.38 -4.04
CA GLU A 78 -2.87 -1.98 -4.42
C GLU A 78 -4.03 -1.86 -5.41
N ALA A 79 -4.05 -2.69 -6.46
CA ALA A 79 -5.10 -2.66 -7.49
C ALA A 79 -6.48 -3.06 -6.95
N GLU A 80 -6.56 -4.09 -6.11
CA GLU A 80 -7.83 -4.50 -5.48
C GLU A 80 -8.36 -3.43 -4.54
N LEU A 81 -7.47 -2.73 -3.83
CA LEU A 81 -7.86 -1.62 -2.98
C LEU A 81 -8.40 -0.45 -3.82
N GLU A 82 -7.74 -0.09 -4.93
CA GLU A 82 -8.22 0.94 -5.84
C GLU A 82 -9.58 0.57 -6.46
N LYS A 83 -9.77 -0.70 -6.86
CA LYS A 83 -11.07 -1.21 -7.36
C LYS A 83 -12.17 -1.07 -6.32
N ALA A 84 -11.91 -1.42 -5.06
CA ALA A 84 -12.89 -1.29 -3.98
C ALA A 84 -13.29 0.17 -3.76
N ALA A 85 -12.31 1.09 -3.76
CA ALA A 85 -12.57 2.52 -3.63
C ALA A 85 -13.39 3.08 -4.80
N LEU A 86 -13.12 2.64 -6.04
CA LEU A 86 -13.88 3.05 -7.23
C LEU A 86 -15.33 2.57 -7.20
N LYS A 87 -15.60 1.35 -6.71
CA LYS A 87 -16.98 0.85 -6.54
C LYS A 87 -17.79 1.73 -5.58
N GLU A 88 -17.21 2.08 -4.44
CA GLU A 88 -17.83 2.97 -3.46
C GLU A 88 -18.06 4.38 -4.03
N LEU A 89 -17.12 4.89 -4.84
CA LEU A 89 -17.30 6.16 -5.56
C LEU A 89 -18.43 6.11 -6.58
N ALA A 90 -18.57 4.98 -7.30
CA ALA A 90 -19.60 4.79 -8.32
C ALA A 90 -21.02 4.68 -7.72
N GLU A 91 -21.15 4.10 -6.52
CA GLU A 91 -22.40 4.04 -5.77
C GLU A 91 -22.81 5.44 -5.25
N GLY A 92 -21.84 6.32 -4.98
CA GLY A 92 -22.06 7.67 -4.48
C GLY A 92 -22.46 8.68 -5.56
N ARG A 93 -23.49 9.50 -5.31
CA ARG A 93 -23.89 10.60 -6.20
C ARG A 93 -23.00 11.84 -6.00
N LEU A 94 -21.87 11.91 -6.72
CA LEU A 94 -20.82 12.94 -6.60
C LEU A 94 -21.09 14.26 -7.37
N LEU A 95 -22.32 14.76 -7.30
CA LEU A 95 -22.77 15.91 -8.09
C LEU A 95 -22.29 17.28 -7.59
N SER A 96 -21.80 17.40 -6.36
CA SER A 96 -21.33 18.67 -5.80
C SER A 96 -19.89 18.58 -5.27
N PRO A 97 -19.12 19.70 -5.27
CA PRO A 97 -17.78 19.73 -4.70
C PRO A 97 -17.73 19.30 -3.23
N THR A 98 -18.75 19.65 -2.45
CA THR A 98 -18.88 19.22 -1.04
C THR A 98 -18.99 17.70 -0.92
N ARG A 99 -19.85 17.07 -1.75
CA ARG A 99 -20.03 15.61 -1.75
C ARG A 99 -18.77 14.88 -2.20
N ARG A 100 -18.03 15.43 -3.17
CA ARG A 100 -16.73 14.89 -3.59
C ARG A 100 -15.71 14.94 -2.46
N CYS A 101 -15.61 16.06 -1.74
CA CYS A 101 -14.73 16.16 -0.57
C CYS A 101 -15.11 15.19 0.57
N GLU A 102 -16.41 15.03 0.84
CA GLU A 102 -16.91 14.06 1.82
C GLU A 102 -16.57 12.62 1.42
N ALA A 103 -16.80 12.24 0.17
CA ALA A 103 -16.47 10.91 -0.34
C ALA A 103 -14.96 10.64 -0.23
N VAL A 104 -14.11 11.59 -0.62
CA VAL A 104 -12.65 11.45 -0.47
C VAL A 104 -12.26 11.21 1.00
N ARG A 105 -12.86 11.93 1.95
CA ARG A 105 -12.61 11.72 3.39
C ARG A 105 -13.03 10.34 3.86
N GLN A 106 -14.23 9.90 3.48
CA GLN A 106 -14.77 8.60 3.86
C GLN A 106 -13.90 7.45 3.34
N LEU A 107 -13.39 7.56 2.12
CA LEU A 107 -12.53 6.55 1.52
C LEU A 107 -11.15 6.49 2.19
N ILE A 108 -10.58 7.64 2.56
CA ILE A 108 -9.33 7.69 3.33
C ILE A 108 -9.51 6.98 4.67
N THR A 109 -10.61 7.24 5.39
CA THR A 109 -10.87 6.60 6.70
C THR A 109 -11.19 5.12 6.58
N LYS A 110 -11.95 4.71 5.56
CA LYS A 110 -12.41 3.33 5.38
C LYS A 110 -11.30 2.40 4.88
N PHE A 111 -10.52 2.87 3.90
CA PHE A 111 -9.47 2.05 3.27
C PHE A 111 -8.06 2.37 3.78
N GLN A 112 -7.92 3.28 4.76
CA GLN A 112 -6.64 3.73 5.31
C GLN A 112 -5.65 4.17 4.21
N THR A 113 -6.18 4.77 3.15
CA THR A 113 -5.41 5.13 1.97
C THR A 113 -4.83 6.52 2.06
N SER A 114 -3.77 6.73 1.29
CA SER A 114 -3.26 8.09 1.10
C SER A 114 -4.29 8.96 0.37
N GLU A 115 -4.40 10.21 0.79
CA GLU A 115 -5.14 11.28 0.10
C GLU A 115 -4.82 11.30 -1.41
N ARG A 116 -3.58 10.98 -1.75
CA ARG A 116 -3.05 11.00 -3.12
C ARG A 116 -3.76 10.02 -4.06
N ILE A 117 -4.03 8.82 -3.58
CA ILE A 117 -4.68 7.76 -4.35
C ILE A 117 -6.15 8.14 -4.54
N VAL A 118 -6.84 8.46 -3.46
CA VAL A 118 -8.28 8.73 -3.46
C VAL A 118 -8.64 9.96 -4.30
N THR A 119 -7.88 11.06 -4.20
CA THR A 119 -8.12 12.26 -5.00
C THR A 119 -7.93 12.03 -6.50
N ARG A 120 -6.99 11.15 -6.87
CA ARG A 120 -6.79 10.72 -8.26
C ARG A 120 -7.96 9.84 -8.73
N LEU A 121 -8.41 8.88 -7.91
CA LEU A 121 -9.54 7.99 -8.24
C LEU A 121 -10.87 8.75 -8.35
N ALA A 122 -11.09 9.77 -7.50
CA ALA A 122 -12.29 10.59 -7.52
C ALA A 122 -12.22 11.76 -8.53
N GLU A 123 -11.18 11.81 -9.37
CA GLU A 123 -10.92 12.88 -10.34
C GLU A 123 -11.05 14.30 -9.73
N PHE A 124 -10.48 14.47 -8.54
CA PHE A 124 -10.61 15.69 -7.77
C PHE A 124 -9.24 16.30 -7.44
N SER A 125 -9.13 17.61 -7.62
CA SER A 125 -7.88 18.34 -7.38
C SER A 125 -7.52 18.35 -5.88
N ARG A 126 -6.29 17.94 -5.54
CA ARG A 126 -5.78 17.97 -4.15
C ARG A 126 -5.82 19.37 -3.52
N PRO A 127 -5.37 20.44 -4.21
CA PRO A 127 -5.58 21.80 -3.73
C PRO A 127 -7.05 22.13 -3.43
N ALA A 128 -7.99 21.69 -4.27
CA ALA A 128 -9.42 21.92 -4.05
C ALA A 128 -9.95 21.13 -2.84
N TYR A 129 -9.43 19.92 -2.60
CA TYR A 129 -9.76 19.10 -1.43
C TYR A 129 -9.24 19.69 -0.12
N ARG A 130 -8.00 20.17 -0.13
CA ARG A 130 -7.37 20.78 1.05
C ARG A 130 -7.89 22.17 1.35
N ARG A 131 -8.41 22.86 0.35
CA ARG A 131 -9.05 24.15 0.57
C ARG A 131 -10.22 23.95 1.54
N PRO A 132 -10.25 24.68 2.67
CA PRO A 132 -11.41 24.63 3.53
C PRO A 132 -12.61 25.06 2.70
N LEU A 133 -13.61 24.18 2.57
CA LEU A 133 -14.92 24.59 2.11
C LEU A 133 -15.35 25.70 3.06
N GLN A 134 -15.53 26.92 2.54
CA GLN A 134 -16.05 28.03 3.33
C GLN A 134 -17.49 27.72 3.71
N ALA A 135 -17.66 26.85 4.71
CA ALA A 135 -18.93 26.57 5.36
C ALA A 135 -19.21 27.72 6.34
N GLN A 136 -19.26 28.95 5.85
CA GLN A 136 -19.60 30.11 6.66
C GLN A 136 -20.55 31.05 5.93
N THR A 137 -21.63 30.50 5.37
CA THR A 137 -22.90 31.01 5.90
C THR A 137 -23.11 30.25 7.19
N ALA A 138 -22.66 30.85 8.31
CA ALA A 138 -22.84 30.30 9.64
C ALA A 138 -24.24 29.70 9.73
N ALA A 139 -24.38 28.44 10.15
CA ALA A 139 -25.68 27.81 10.35
C ALA A 139 -26.62 28.75 11.14
N ASP A 140 -26.02 29.52 12.05
CA ASP A 140 -26.59 30.62 12.81
C ASP A 140 -27.29 31.68 11.96
N LEU A 141 -26.73 32.10 10.81
CA LEU A 141 -27.39 33.06 9.91
C LEU A 141 -28.63 32.45 9.27
N ARG A 142 -28.57 31.17 8.89
CA ARG A 142 -29.73 30.48 8.29
C ARG A 142 -30.84 30.31 9.33
N HIS A 143 -30.49 29.86 10.54
CA HIS A 143 -31.43 29.75 11.66
C HIS A 143 -32.05 31.11 11.98
N TRP A 144 -31.22 32.14 12.13
CA TRP A 144 -31.68 33.49 12.39
C TRP A 144 -32.60 34.04 11.29
N LEU A 145 -32.28 33.81 10.01
CA LEU A 145 -33.13 34.22 8.90
C LEU A 145 -34.48 33.49 8.90
N CYS A 146 -34.49 32.19 9.21
CA CYS A 146 -35.72 31.41 9.38
C CYS A 146 -36.57 31.94 10.54
N ASP A 147 -35.95 32.23 11.68
CA ASP A 147 -36.66 32.75 12.86
C ASP A 147 -37.18 34.18 12.63
N CYS A 148 -36.39 35.02 11.97
CA CYS A 148 -36.80 36.36 11.58
C CYS A 148 -37.97 36.32 10.57
N ALA A 149 -37.99 35.35 9.66
CA ALA A 149 -39.10 35.13 8.73
C ALA A 149 -40.37 34.65 9.45
N LYS A 150 -40.25 33.77 10.47
CA LYS A 150 -41.38 33.35 11.31
C LYS A 150 -41.95 34.52 12.10
N GLN A 151 -41.11 35.36 12.71
CA GLN A 151 -41.53 36.52 13.50
C GLN A 151 -42.07 37.68 12.64
N HIS A 152 -41.62 37.79 11.39
CA HIS A 152 -41.93 38.91 10.51
C HIS A 152 -42.27 38.46 9.09
N SER A 153 -43.32 37.65 8.95
CA SER A 153 -43.77 37.06 7.67
C SER A 153 -43.98 38.08 6.54
N ARG A 154 -44.43 39.30 6.86
CA ARG A 154 -44.70 40.37 5.88
C ARG A 154 -43.46 41.14 5.40
N ARG A 155 -42.29 40.99 6.05
CA ARG A 155 -41.09 41.81 5.75
C ARG A 155 -40.30 41.32 4.54
N GLY A 156 -40.51 40.08 4.11
CA GLY A 156 -39.84 39.48 2.96
C GLY A 156 -38.32 39.27 3.15
N PHE A 157 -37.74 38.41 2.31
CA PHE A 157 -36.35 37.98 2.43
C PHE A 157 -35.33 39.13 2.41
N ARG A 158 -35.50 40.10 1.50
CA ARG A 158 -34.56 41.22 1.31
C ARG A 158 -34.38 42.08 2.57
N ARG A 159 -35.44 42.34 3.33
CA ARG A 159 -35.36 43.15 4.56
C ARG A 159 -34.69 42.38 5.70
N ALA A 160 -35.00 41.09 5.84
CA ALA A 160 -34.34 40.22 6.81
C ALA A 160 -32.83 40.10 6.51
N TYR A 161 -32.46 39.87 5.25
CA TYR A 161 -31.06 39.79 4.82
C TYR A 161 -30.28 41.09 5.08
N ASN A 162 -30.85 42.25 4.73
CA ASN A 162 -30.21 43.54 4.98
C ASN A 162 -30.03 43.82 6.47
N ARG A 163 -31.00 43.42 7.32
CA ARG A 163 -30.88 43.53 8.78
C ARG A 163 -29.79 42.61 9.33
N ALA A 164 -29.70 41.39 8.83
CA ALA A 164 -28.65 40.44 9.21
C ALA A 164 -27.25 40.96 8.87
N LYS A 165 -27.10 41.60 7.70
CA LYS A 165 -25.85 42.23 7.26
C LYS A 165 -25.45 43.40 8.16
N ARG A 166 -26.41 44.20 8.65
CA ARG A 166 -26.15 45.32 9.59
C ARG A 166 -25.77 44.86 11.01
N LEU A 167 -26.16 43.66 11.41
CA LEU A 167 -25.86 43.11 12.74
C LEU A 167 -24.49 42.38 12.78
N ARG A 168 -23.88 42.12 11.62
CA ARG A 168 -22.61 41.38 11.47
C ARG A 168 -21.45 42.20 10.93
N GLY A 169 -21.72 43.42 10.44
CA GLY A 169 -20.70 44.40 10.07
C GLY A 169 -20.46 45.34 11.24
#